data_AF-A0A355FRL4-F1
#
_entry.id   AF-A0A355FRL4-F1
#
_cell.length_a   1.000
_cell.length_b   1.000
_cell.length_c   1.000
_cell.angle_alpha   90.00
_cell.angle_beta   90.00
_cell.angle_gamma   90.00
#
_symmetry.space_group_name_H-M   'P 1'
#
loop_
_entity.id
_entity.type
_entity.pdbx_description
1 polymer ?
#
loop_
_entity_poly.entity_id
_entity_poly.type
_entity_poly.pdbx_seq_one_letter_code
_entity_poly.pdbx_strand_id
1 'polypeptide(L)'
;MASLDFSKVDEGLFKRAHEMMTIAQLQLAIDSIEGMANDRLHEIQLYGARQTALFRDSIETAGAPFAAGGIWNALSPTQRRMAFDGARSLARNGQQGIANGLEDARGRRKAMDRHAIEWHRKFFLALSCILLFFIGAPLGAIIRKGGLGMPTVLAIGIFLAFYVLSMLGEQMVKSGQVSPVIGMWMSSLILLPLAVFLTRQAMRDASAFQIKWPSILKGVFRMKPTPTT
;
A
#
# COMPACT_ATOMS: atom_id res chain seq x y z
N MET A 1 8.90 -42.67 10.76
CA MET A 1 9.32 -41.38 11.37
C MET A 1 9.19 -40.32 10.29
N ALA A 2 8.15 -39.50 10.34
CA ALA A 2 7.95 -38.42 9.37
C ALA A 2 8.93 -37.28 9.69
N SER A 3 9.82 -36.94 8.76
CA SER A 3 10.65 -35.75 8.86
C SER A 3 9.73 -34.53 8.80
N LEU A 4 9.58 -33.84 9.91
CA LEU A 4 8.83 -32.60 9.99
C LEU A 4 9.46 -31.58 9.02
N ASP A 5 8.67 -31.12 8.04
CA ASP A 5 9.04 -30.14 7.03
C ASP A 5 9.11 -28.73 7.65
N PHE A 6 10.15 -28.50 8.46
CA PHE A 6 10.40 -27.21 9.13
C PHE A 6 10.76 -26.09 8.13
N SER A 7 11.23 -26.46 6.93
CA SER A 7 11.68 -25.52 5.91
C SER A 7 10.56 -24.59 5.41
N LYS A 8 9.32 -25.08 5.29
CA LYS A 8 8.16 -24.29 4.88
C LYS A 8 7.53 -23.47 6.00
N VAL A 9 7.62 -23.95 7.25
CA VAL A 9 7.05 -23.25 8.42
C VAL A 9 7.86 -22.00 8.74
N ASP A 10 9.19 -22.10 8.67
CA ASP A 10 10.10 -21.00 8.97
C ASP A 10 9.98 -19.85 7.96
N GLU A 11 9.89 -20.12 6.66
CA GLU A 11 9.90 -19.07 5.64
C GLU A 11 8.68 -18.13 5.72
N GLY A 12 7.52 -18.67 6.07
CA GLY A 12 6.31 -17.88 6.33
C GLY A 12 6.42 -17.01 7.58
N LEU A 13 7.11 -17.53 8.61
CA LEU A 13 7.36 -16.83 9.86
C LEU A 13 8.29 -15.62 9.64
N PHE A 14 9.39 -15.82 8.90
CA PHE A 14 10.33 -14.74 8.56
C PHE A 14 9.69 -13.64 7.72
N LYS A 15 8.81 -14.00 6.76
CA LYS A 15 8.08 -13.01 5.94
C LYS A 15 7.15 -12.12 6.77
N ARG A 16 6.66 -12.59 7.93
CA ARG A 16 5.77 -11.85 8.85
C ARG A 16 6.46 -11.34 10.12
N ALA A 17 7.78 -11.50 10.24
CA ALA A 17 8.51 -11.05 11.43
C ALA A 17 8.26 -9.57 11.76
N HIS A 18 8.03 -8.74 10.75
CA HIS A 18 7.69 -7.32 10.91
C HIS A 18 6.33 -7.05 11.58
N GLU A 19 5.36 -7.98 11.48
CA GLU A 19 4.08 -7.89 12.17
C GLU A 19 4.24 -8.06 13.70
N MET A 20 5.30 -8.75 14.14
CA MET A 20 5.58 -9.05 15.55
C MET A 20 6.47 -8.02 16.25
N MET A 21 7.05 -7.06 15.52
CA MET A 21 7.97 -6.07 16.08
C MET A 21 7.25 -5.05 16.99
N THR A 22 7.95 -4.47 17.95
CA THR A 22 7.44 -3.34 18.75
C THR A 22 7.45 -2.03 17.96
N ILE A 23 6.72 -1.01 18.43
CA ILE A 23 6.63 0.31 17.76
C ILE A 23 8.03 0.94 17.60
N ALA A 24 8.87 0.86 18.64
CA ALA A 24 10.23 1.38 18.60
C ALA A 24 11.11 0.61 17.61
N GLN A 25 10.99 -0.73 17.57
CA GLN A 25 11.71 -1.56 16.61
C GLN A 25 11.27 -1.27 15.16
N LEU A 26 9.97 -1.07 14.94
CA LEU A 26 9.43 -0.68 13.63
C LEU A 26 9.99 0.66 13.17
N GLN A 27 10.07 1.66 14.06
CA GLN A 27 10.63 2.96 13.72
C GLN A 27 12.12 2.89 13.38
N LEU A 28 12.92 2.21 14.20
CA LEU A 28 14.34 1.98 13.92
C LEU A 28 14.56 1.22 12.59
N ALA A 29 13.70 0.24 12.31
CA ALA A 29 13.76 -0.49 11.05
C ALA A 29 13.41 0.39 9.84
N ILE A 30 12.40 1.25 9.95
CA ILE A 30 12.03 2.22 8.90
C ILE A 30 13.19 3.17 8.64
N ASP A 31 13.74 3.79 9.67
CA ASP A 31 14.84 4.76 9.56
C ASP A 31 16.09 4.12 8.94
N SER A 32 16.41 2.88 9.33
CA SER A 32 17.52 2.11 8.77
C SER A 32 17.30 1.77 7.29
N ILE A 33 16.11 1.27 6.93
CA ILE A 33 15.77 0.93 5.53
C ILE A 33 15.77 2.20 4.66
N GLU A 34 15.29 3.32 5.17
CA GLU A 34 15.30 4.60 4.47
C GLU A 34 16.73 5.08 4.19
N GLY A 35 17.61 5.04 5.20
CA GLY A 35 19.04 5.33 5.02
C GLY A 35 19.67 4.44 3.95
N MET A 36 19.46 3.12 4.06
CA MET A 36 19.95 2.15 3.08
C MET A 36 19.39 2.40 1.67
N ALA A 37 18.14 2.83 1.53
CA ALA A 37 17.54 3.12 0.23
C ALA A 37 18.16 4.38 -0.39
N ASN A 38 18.37 5.44 0.40
CA ASN A 38 19.02 6.67 -0.04
C ASN A 38 20.49 6.44 -0.43
N ASP A 39 21.23 5.68 0.37
CA ASP A 39 22.62 5.31 0.06
C ASP A 39 22.70 4.55 -1.26
N ARG A 40 21.76 3.64 -1.50
CA ARG A 40 21.71 2.87 -2.76
C ARG A 40 21.38 3.74 -3.96
N LEU A 41 20.46 4.70 -3.83
CA LEU A 41 20.16 5.66 -4.89
C LEU A 41 21.37 6.56 -5.19
N HIS A 42 22.07 7.00 -4.15
CA HIS A 42 23.29 7.79 -4.29
C HIS A 42 24.40 6.98 -4.99
N GLU A 43 24.57 5.72 -4.61
CA GLU A 43 25.49 4.79 -5.26
C GLU A 43 25.15 4.60 -6.75
N ILE A 44 23.88 4.39 -7.10
CA ILE A 44 23.45 4.29 -8.50
C ILE A 44 23.79 5.55 -9.30
N GLN A 45 23.62 6.74 -8.70
CA GLN A 45 24.00 8.00 -9.34
C GLN A 45 25.51 8.09 -9.58
N LEU A 46 26.32 7.73 -8.59
CA LEU A 46 27.79 7.76 -8.68
C LEU A 46 28.35 6.69 -9.64
N TYR A 47 27.81 5.47 -9.66
CA TYR A 47 28.23 4.43 -10.61
C TYR A 47 27.70 4.70 -12.02
N GLY A 48 26.45 5.14 -12.15
CA GLY A 48 25.88 5.57 -13.43
C GLY A 48 26.71 6.69 -14.06
N ALA A 49 26.99 7.76 -13.31
CA ALA A 49 27.81 8.89 -13.79
C ALA A 49 29.24 8.49 -14.18
N ARG A 50 29.83 7.46 -13.54
CA ARG A 50 31.17 6.96 -13.88
C ARG A 50 31.18 6.06 -15.12
N GLN A 51 30.16 5.25 -15.33
CA GLN A 51 30.08 4.33 -16.47
C GLN A 51 29.52 4.99 -17.73
N THR A 52 28.63 5.96 -17.57
CA THR A 52 28.08 6.76 -18.66
C THR A 52 28.66 8.17 -18.54
N ALA A 53 29.80 8.43 -19.19
CA ALA A 53 30.20 9.80 -19.42
C ALA A 53 29.10 10.45 -20.30
N LEU A 54 28.28 11.29 -19.69
CA LEU A 54 27.26 12.07 -20.39
C LEU A 54 27.99 13.17 -21.15
N PHE A 55 28.37 12.87 -22.39
CA PHE A 55 28.82 13.90 -23.31
C PHE A 55 27.60 14.67 -23.82
N ARG A 56 27.77 15.97 -24.08
CA ARG A 56 26.69 16.89 -24.49
C ARG A 56 25.98 16.44 -25.78
N ASP A 57 26.67 15.66 -26.61
CA ASP A 57 26.19 15.02 -27.84
C ASP A 57 25.27 13.80 -27.60
N SER A 58 25.32 13.20 -26.42
CA SER A 58 24.61 11.96 -26.08
C SER A 58 23.15 12.22 -25.66
N ILE A 59 22.80 13.49 -25.43
CA ILE A 59 21.46 13.94 -25.06
C ILE A 59 20.62 14.26 -26.32
N GLU A 60 21.26 14.56 -27.44
CA GLU A 60 20.59 14.83 -28.73
C GLU A 60 20.46 13.53 -29.54
N THR A 61 19.64 12.59 -29.06
CA THR A 61 19.37 11.33 -29.79
C THR A 61 18.40 11.54 -30.96
N ALA A 62 18.88 12.23 -31.99
CA ALA A 62 18.43 12.14 -33.37
C ALA A 62 19.62 12.49 -34.30
N GLY A 63 20.47 11.50 -34.59
CA GLY A 63 21.58 11.67 -35.55
C GLY A 63 22.98 11.78 -34.97
N ALA A 64 23.32 10.95 -33.97
CA ALA A 64 24.70 10.83 -33.49
C ALA A 64 25.66 10.65 -34.70
N PRO A 65 26.72 11.47 -34.82
CA PRO A 65 27.61 11.41 -35.96
C PRO A 65 28.28 10.03 -36.02
N PHE A 66 28.42 9.48 -37.23
CA PHE A 66 29.21 8.28 -37.44
C PHE A 66 30.61 8.49 -36.85
N ALA A 67 31.16 7.47 -36.20
CA ALA A 67 32.51 7.51 -35.68
C ALA A 67 33.46 7.94 -36.81
N ALA A 68 34.03 9.14 -36.68
CA ALA A 68 34.89 9.76 -37.67
C ALA A 68 36.15 10.26 -36.96
N GLY A 69 37.32 9.90 -37.47
CA GLY A 69 38.61 10.28 -36.89
C GLY A 69 39.77 9.44 -37.42
N GLY A 70 40.99 9.92 -37.20
CA GLY A 70 42.22 9.23 -37.64
C GLY A 70 42.36 7.82 -37.08
N ILE A 71 41.98 7.62 -35.81
CA ILE A 71 41.99 6.32 -35.14
C ILE A 71 40.95 5.37 -35.76
N TRP A 72 39.75 5.89 -36.08
CA TRP A 72 38.69 5.10 -36.72
C TRP A 72 39.11 4.58 -38.10
N ASN A 73 39.74 5.44 -38.89
CA ASN A 73 40.24 5.09 -40.22
C ASN A 73 41.45 4.14 -40.18
N ALA A 74 42.26 4.20 -39.12
CA ALA A 74 43.41 3.31 -38.90
C ALA A 74 43.03 1.89 -38.45
N LEU A 75 41.82 1.67 -37.93
CA LEU A 75 41.32 0.36 -37.50
C LEU A 75 40.90 -0.51 -38.69
N SER A 76 41.24 -1.81 -38.64
CA SER A 76 40.78 -2.80 -39.62
C SER A 76 39.25 -3.03 -39.51
N PRO A 77 38.59 -3.54 -40.57
CA PRO A 77 37.15 -3.81 -40.53
C PRO A 77 36.71 -4.74 -39.39
N THR A 78 37.55 -5.69 -39.00
CA THR A 78 37.29 -6.61 -37.88
C THR A 78 37.45 -5.88 -36.53
N GLN A 79 38.48 -5.05 -36.38
CA GLN A 79 38.69 -4.24 -35.18
C GLN A 79 37.56 -3.22 -34.96
N ARG A 80 37.03 -2.61 -36.02
CA ARG A 80 35.85 -1.72 -35.94
C ARG A 80 34.61 -2.45 -35.42
N ARG A 81 34.35 -3.67 -35.91
CA ARG A 81 33.23 -4.50 -35.42
C ARG A 81 33.40 -4.87 -33.96
N MET A 82 34.59 -5.34 -33.56
CA MET A 82 34.87 -5.67 -32.16
C MET A 82 34.75 -4.46 -31.24
N ALA A 83 35.23 -3.28 -31.66
CA ALA A 83 35.09 -2.04 -30.89
C ALA A 83 33.62 -1.64 -30.72
N PHE A 84 32.81 -1.74 -31.78
CA PHE A 84 31.38 -1.46 -31.72
C PHE A 84 30.63 -2.46 -30.83
N ASP A 85 30.91 -3.75 -30.96
CA ASP A 85 30.29 -4.80 -30.14
C ASP A 85 30.68 -4.67 -28.66
N GLY A 86 31.94 -4.31 -28.39
CA GLY A 86 32.43 -4.00 -27.05
C GLY A 86 31.71 -2.79 -26.45
N ALA A 87 31.60 -1.68 -27.19
CA ALA A 87 30.88 -0.49 -26.76
C ALA A 87 29.39 -0.78 -26.52
N ARG A 88 28.75 -1.53 -27.43
CA ARG A 88 27.35 -1.96 -27.28
C ARG A 88 27.15 -2.84 -26.05
N SER A 89 28.07 -3.77 -25.80
CA SER A 89 28.04 -4.64 -24.62
C SER A 89 28.16 -3.82 -23.33
N LEU A 90 29.12 -2.88 -23.27
CA LEU A 90 29.31 -1.98 -22.13
C LEU A 90 28.06 -1.13 -21.85
N ALA A 91 27.46 -0.53 -22.90
CA ALA A 91 26.24 0.26 -22.76
C ALA A 91 25.07 -0.59 -22.22
N ARG A 92 24.88 -1.80 -22.75
CA ARG A 92 23.86 -2.74 -22.25
C ARG A 92 24.11 -3.16 -20.81
N ASN A 93 25.36 -3.43 -20.44
CA ASN A 93 25.72 -3.82 -19.08
C ASN A 93 25.48 -2.68 -18.08
N GLY A 94 25.82 -1.44 -18.45
CA GLY A 94 25.52 -0.25 -17.65
C GLY A 94 24.02 -0.04 -17.47
N GLN A 95 23.24 -0.15 -18.56
CA GLN A 95 21.78 -0.07 -18.50
C GLN A 95 21.18 -1.15 -17.58
N GLN A 96 21.66 -2.39 -17.69
CA GLN A 96 21.20 -3.48 -16.83
C GLN A 96 21.56 -3.24 -15.35
N GLY A 97 22.77 -2.72 -15.08
CA GLY A 97 23.20 -2.38 -13.72
C GLY A 97 22.31 -1.31 -13.08
N ILE A 98 21.97 -0.26 -13.83
CA ILE A 98 21.06 0.79 -13.37
C ILE A 98 19.64 0.23 -13.15
N ALA A 99 19.15 -0.60 -14.07
CA ALA A 99 17.83 -1.23 -13.94
C ALA A 99 17.73 -2.10 -12.68
N ASN A 100 18.73 -2.94 -12.43
CA ASN A 100 18.81 -3.78 -11.24
C ASN A 100 18.87 -2.92 -9.96
N GLY A 101 19.69 -1.87 -9.95
CA GLY A 101 19.77 -0.97 -8.79
C GLY A 101 18.45 -0.26 -8.50
N LEU A 102 17.71 0.16 -9.54
CA LEU A 102 16.40 0.76 -9.39
C LEU A 102 15.37 -0.24 -8.84
N GLU A 103 15.42 -1.49 -9.30
CA GLU A 103 14.57 -2.56 -8.78
C GLU A 103 14.87 -2.85 -7.30
N ASP A 104 16.15 -2.91 -6.92
CA ASP A 104 16.59 -3.04 -5.51
C ASP A 104 16.04 -1.91 -4.64
N ALA A 105 16.17 -0.66 -5.10
CA ALA A 105 15.68 0.51 -4.36
C ALA A 105 14.15 0.49 -4.21
N ARG A 106 13.42 0.09 -5.25
CA ARG A 106 11.96 -0.12 -5.17
C ARG A 106 11.59 -1.23 -4.20
N GLY A 107 12.35 -2.33 -4.18
CA GLY A 107 12.19 -3.44 -3.24
C GLY A 107 12.34 -2.98 -1.79
N ARG A 108 13.37 -2.18 -1.49
CA ARG A 108 13.61 -1.57 -0.17
C ARG A 108 12.47 -0.64 0.24
N ARG A 109 12.01 0.23 -0.68
CA ARG A 109 10.88 1.12 -0.40
C ARG A 109 9.60 0.35 -0.10
N LYS A 110 9.32 -0.72 -0.84
CA LYS A 110 8.18 -1.60 -0.56
C LYS A 110 8.31 -2.31 0.79
N ALA A 111 9.52 -2.67 1.21
CA ALA A 111 9.76 -3.23 2.53
C ALA A 111 9.52 -2.17 3.62
N MET A 112 10.00 -0.95 3.44
CA MET A 112 9.74 0.18 4.34
C MET A 112 8.23 0.46 4.48
N ASP A 113 7.50 0.49 3.37
CA ASP A 113 6.05 0.72 3.38
C ASP A 113 5.30 -0.36 4.19
N ARG A 114 5.74 -1.63 4.15
CA ARG A 114 5.16 -2.69 4.99
C ARG A 114 5.37 -2.46 6.49
N HIS A 115 6.57 -2.00 6.88
CA HIS A 115 6.84 -1.65 8.29
C HIS A 115 6.00 -0.44 8.71
N ALA A 116 5.89 0.56 7.84
CA ALA A 116 5.07 1.73 8.10
C ALA A 116 3.58 1.39 8.21
N ILE A 117 3.05 0.46 7.40
CA ILE A 117 1.67 -0.04 7.53
C ILE A 117 1.43 -0.60 8.93
N GLU A 118 2.28 -1.50 9.40
CA GLU A 118 2.12 -2.14 10.72
C GLU A 118 2.25 -1.13 11.87
N TRP A 119 3.13 -0.12 11.72
CA TRP A 119 3.23 0.98 12.66
C TRP A 119 1.89 1.74 12.76
N HIS A 120 1.30 2.14 11.63
CA HIS A 120 0.03 2.87 11.62
C HIS A 120 -1.15 2.00 12.08
N ARG A 121 -1.14 0.70 11.75
CA ARG A 121 -2.21 -0.25 12.10
C ARG A 121 -2.47 -0.32 13.60
N LYS A 122 -1.40 -0.25 14.41
CA LYS A 122 -1.50 -0.30 15.88
C LYS A 122 -2.26 0.89 16.45
N PHE A 123 -2.01 2.10 15.94
CA PHE A 123 -2.75 3.30 16.34
C PHE A 123 -4.16 3.33 15.76
N PHE A 124 -4.29 2.91 14.51
CA PHE A 124 -5.55 2.88 13.80
C PHE A 124 -6.58 1.97 14.48
N LEU A 125 -6.17 0.81 15.00
CA LEU A 125 -7.07 -0.11 15.72
C LEU A 125 -7.76 0.57 16.91
N ALA A 126 -7.00 1.30 17.74
CA ALA A 126 -7.55 2.02 18.89
C ALA A 126 -8.48 3.18 18.45
N LEU A 127 -8.06 3.96 17.45
CA LEU A 127 -8.85 5.05 16.90
C LEU A 127 -10.18 4.56 16.28
N SER A 128 -10.15 3.39 15.66
CA SER A 128 -11.31 2.77 15.03
C SER A 128 -12.41 2.45 16.04
N CYS A 129 -12.06 1.93 17.21
CA CYS A 129 -13.02 1.69 18.28
C CYS A 129 -13.72 2.98 18.72
N ILE A 130 -12.97 4.08 18.82
CA ILE A 130 -13.53 5.40 19.17
C ILE A 130 -14.49 5.88 18.07
N LEU A 131 -14.08 5.81 16.81
CA LEU A 131 -14.92 6.22 15.67
C LEU A 131 -16.21 5.38 15.58
N LEU A 132 -16.12 4.06 15.73
CA LEU A 132 -17.27 3.18 15.69
C LEU A 132 -18.22 3.42 16.87
N PHE A 133 -17.70 3.77 18.04
CA PHE A 133 -18.52 4.19 19.19
C PHE A 133 -19.34 5.46 18.88
N PHE A 134 -18.70 6.48 18.29
CA PHE A 134 -19.37 7.72 17.90
C PHE A 134 -20.40 7.54 16.80
N ILE A 135 -20.32 6.48 16.00
CA ILE A 135 -21.33 6.14 15.00
C ILE A 135 -22.44 5.26 15.61
N GLY A 136 -22.07 4.29 16.45
CA GLY A 136 -23.02 3.36 17.07
C GLY A 136 -23.95 4.03 18.07
N ALA A 137 -23.43 4.91 18.92
CA ALA A 137 -24.21 5.65 19.92
C ALA A 137 -25.37 6.47 19.31
N PRO A 138 -25.16 7.35 18.32
CA PRO A 138 -26.25 8.09 17.69
C PRO A 138 -27.21 7.19 16.91
N LEU A 139 -26.73 6.15 16.22
CA LEU A 139 -27.62 5.24 15.49
C LEU A 139 -28.55 4.46 16.42
N GLY A 140 -28.05 4.01 17.57
CA GLY A 140 -28.87 3.37 18.61
C GLY A 140 -29.90 4.32 19.21
N ALA A 141 -29.55 5.60 19.40
CA ALA A 141 -30.46 6.60 19.95
C ALA A 141 -31.52 7.10 18.95
N ILE A 142 -31.16 7.23 17.66
CA ILE A 142 -32.08 7.71 16.61
C ILE A 142 -33.18 6.68 16.31
N ILE A 143 -32.83 5.40 16.20
CA ILE A 143 -33.73 4.37 15.68
C ILE A 143 -34.55 3.74 16.82
N ARG A 144 -35.55 4.48 17.30
CA ARG A 144 -36.49 4.02 18.34
C ARG A 144 -37.68 3.17 17.82
N LYS A 145 -37.95 3.16 16.50
CA LYS A 145 -39.16 2.55 15.90
C LYS A 145 -38.96 1.15 15.26
N GLY A 146 -37.92 0.42 15.65
CA GLY A 146 -37.68 -0.97 15.24
C GLY A 146 -37.26 -1.83 16.42
N GLY A 147 -37.57 -3.13 16.41
CA GLY A 147 -37.09 -4.05 17.46
C GLY A 147 -35.55 -4.06 17.57
N LEU A 148 -35.02 -4.69 18.63
CA LEU A 148 -33.59 -4.74 19.00
C LEU A 148 -32.61 -5.07 17.83
N GLY A 149 -33.09 -5.68 16.74
CA GLY A 149 -32.27 -6.05 15.58
C GLY A 149 -31.96 -4.93 14.56
N MET A 150 -32.83 -3.92 14.38
CA MET A 150 -32.63 -2.92 13.30
C MET A 150 -31.35 -2.06 13.47
N PRO A 151 -31.09 -1.44 14.63
CA PRO A 151 -29.85 -0.68 14.83
C PRO A 151 -28.61 -1.58 14.75
N THR A 152 -28.71 -2.83 15.20
CA THR A 152 -27.62 -3.81 15.16
C THR A 152 -27.18 -4.14 13.73
N VAL A 153 -28.12 -4.42 12.82
CA VAL A 153 -27.80 -4.71 11.42
C VAL A 153 -27.13 -3.53 10.73
N LEU A 154 -27.60 -2.30 11.00
CA LEU A 154 -27.01 -1.09 10.43
C LEU A 154 -25.59 -0.85 10.95
N ALA A 155 -25.35 -1.08 12.24
CA ALA A 155 -24.02 -0.98 12.85
C ALA A 155 -23.02 -1.98 12.22
N ILE A 156 -23.44 -3.24 12.02
CA ILE A 156 -22.62 -4.24 11.32
C ILE A 156 -22.35 -3.82 9.88
N GLY A 157 -23.34 -3.30 9.17
CA GLY A 157 -23.18 -2.81 7.80
C GLY A 157 -22.12 -1.71 7.68
N ILE A 158 -22.12 -0.75 8.62
CA ILE A 158 -21.10 0.33 8.64
C ILE A 158 -19.73 -0.22 9.03
N PHE A 159 -19.67 -1.15 9.99
CA PHE A 159 -18.41 -1.82 10.36
C PHE A 159 -17.79 -2.57 9.17
N LEU A 160 -18.61 -3.27 8.38
CA LEU A 160 -18.15 -3.96 7.16
C LEU A 160 -17.67 -2.96 6.10
N ALA A 161 -18.41 -1.87 5.88
CA ALA A 161 -18.00 -0.82 4.95
C ALA A 161 -16.65 -0.20 5.35
N PHE A 162 -16.48 0.08 6.64
CA PHE A 162 -15.22 0.53 7.22
C PHE A 162 -14.08 -0.46 6.98
N TYR A 163 -14.31 -1.75 7.26
CA TYR A 163 -13.31 -2.80 7.07
C TYR A 163 -12.89 -2.91 5.59
N VAL A 164 -13.84 -2.88 4.66
CA VAL A 164 -13.56 -2.92 3.22
C VAL A 164 -12.75 -1.69 2.80
N LEU A 165 -13.12 -0.49 3.23
CA LEU A 165 -12.35 0.73 2.93
C LEU A 165 -10.93 0.66 3.48
N SER A 166 -10.76 0.15 4.70
CA SER A 166 -9.43 -0.03 5.31
C SER A 166 -8.59 -1.05 4.53
N MET A 167 -9.19 -2.15 4.09
CA MET A 167 -8.52 -3.15 3.28
C MET A 167 -8.10 -2.57 1.92
N LEU A 168 -8.96 -1.78 1.27
CA LEU A 168 -8.63 -1.12 0.00
C LEU A 168 -7.46 -0.14 0.18
N GLY A 169 -7.48 0.66 1.25
CA GLY A 169 -6.37 1.57 1.58
C GLY A 169 -5.04 0.83 1.77
N GLU A 170 -5.06 -0.28 2.51
CA GLU A 170 -3.88 -1.13 2.72
C GLU A 170 -3.34 -1.70 1.39
N GLN A 171 -4.22 -2.14 0.49
CA GLN A 171 -3.82 -2.66 -0.82
C GLN A 171 -3.21 -1.56 -1.73
N MET A 172 -3.70 -0.32 -1.64
CA MET A 172 -3.11 0.82 -2.37
C MET A 172 -1.70 1.14 -1.89
N VAL A 173 -1.42 0.99 -0.59
CA VAL A 173 -0.06 1.15 -0.04
C VAL A 173 0.84 -0.02 -0.46
N LYS A 174 0.34 -1.26 -0.38
CA LYS A 174 1.09 -2.46 -0.80
C LYS A 174 1.47 -2.48 -2.29
N SER A 175 0.67 -1.83 -3.13
CA SER A 175 0.97 -1.63 -4.56
C SER A 175 1.90 -0.45 -4.84
N GLY A 176 2.26 0.35 -3.82
CA GLY A 176 3.15 1.51 -3.95
C GLY A 176 2.51 2.73 -4.61
N GLN A 177 1.18 2.75 -4.76
CA GLN A 177 0.45 3.87 -5.39
C GLN A 177 0.25 5.04 -4.43
N VAL A 178 0.10 4.76 -3.13
CA VAL A 178 -0.20 5.77 -2.11
C VAL A 178 0.76 5.61 -0.93
N SER A 179 1.10 6.71 -0.27
CA SER A 179 1.92 6.67 0.94
C SER A 179 1.20 5.93 2.08
N PRO A 180 1.94 5.24 2.98
CA PRO A 180 1.36 4.54 4.12
C PRO A 180 0.45 5.41 4.99
N VAL A 181 0.81 6.69 5.18
CA VAL A 181 0.04 7.65 5.97
C VAL A 181 -1.35 7.87 5.37
N ILE A 182 -1.43 8.17 4.07
CA ILE A 182 -2.72 8.46 3.43
C ILE A 182 -3.55 7.19 3.29
N GLY A 183 -2.93 6.09 2.85
CA GLY A 183 -3.65 4.83 2.59
C GLY A 183 -4.28 4.22 3.85
N MET A 184 -3.55 4.24 4.98
CA MET A 184 -4.07 3.69 6.25
C MET A 184 -5.13 4.59 6.89
N TRP A 185 -5.03 5.91 6.73
CA TRP A 185 -5.97 6.87 7.33
C TRP A 185 -7.16 7.20 6.45
N MET A 186 -7.15 6.78 5.17
CA MET A 186 -8.20 7.06 4.20
C MET A 186 -9.60 6.67 4.71
N SER A 187 -9.71 5.49 5.30
CA SER A 187 -10.96 4.99 5.90
C SER A 187 -11.42 5.87 7.06
N SER A 188 -10.53 6.27 7.97
CA SER A 188 -10.84 7.22 9.05
C SER A 188 -11.25 8.60 8.52
N LEU A 189 -10.57 9.13 7.50
CA LEU A 189 -10.90 10.43 6.90
C LEU A 189 -12.28 10.44 6.24
N ILE A 190 -12.72 9.30 5.71
CA ILE A 190 -14.07 9.15 5.14
C ILE A 190 -15.11 8.98 6.25
N LEU A 191 -14.81 8.18 7.29
CA LEU A 191 -15.77 7.90 8.37
C LEU A 191 -15.92 9.04 9.38
N LEU A 192 -14.88 9.81 9.64
CA LEU A 192 -14.91 10.91 10.62
C LEU A 192 -15.98 11.98 10.30
N PRO A 193 -16.08 12.53 9.07
CA PRO A 193 -17.15 13.48 8.75
C PRO A 193 -18.53 12.83 8.81
N LEU A 194 -18.66 11.56 8.43
CA LEU A 194 -19.91 10.80 8.56
C LEU A 194 -20.31 10.63 10.02
N ALA A 195 -19.36 10.29 10.90
CA ALA A 195 -19.57 10.17 12.34
C ALA A 195 -20.06 11.50 12.92
N VAL A 196 -19.35 12.60 12.65
CA VAL A 196 -19.72 13.95 13.11
C VAL A 196 -21.10 14.36 12.59
N PHE A 197 -21.40 14.08 11.33
CA PHE A 197 -22.71 14.37 10.73
C PHE A 197 -23.83 13.59 11.44
N LEU A 198 -23.66 12.28 11.64
CA LEU A 198 -24.63 11.43 12.32
C LEU A 198 -24.81 11.82 13.79
N THR A 199 -23.72 12.13 14.51
CA THR A 199 -23.80 12.60 15.89
C THR A 199 -24.56 13.94 15.97
N ARG A 200 -24.28 14.90 15.07
CA ARG A 200 -25.02 16.18 15.02
C ARG A 200 -26.51 15.98 14.74
N GLN A 201 -26.86 15.05 13.85
CA GLN A 201 -28.25 14.77 13.54
C GLN A 201 -28.99 14.11 14.72
N ALA A 202 -28.33 13.17 15.42
CA ALA A 202 -28.89 12.55 16.61
C ALA A 202 -29.20 13.56 17.73
N MET A 203 -28.35 14.58 17.88
CA MET A 203 -28.53 15.64 18.88
C MET A 203 -29.61 16.65 18.52
N ARG A 204 -29.80 16.97 17.23
CA ARG A 204 -30.66 18.09 16.79
C ARG A 204 -32.12 17.73 16.54
N ASP A 205 -32.43 16.46 16.22
CA ASP A 205 -33.75 15.83 16.35
C ASP A 205 -33.74 14.51 15.57
N ALA A 206 -34.10 13.41 16.24
CA ALA A 206 -34.11 12.05 15.71
C ALA A 206 -35.24 11.77 14.68
N SER A 207 -36.05 12.76 14.33
CA SER A 207 -37.26 12.61 13.51
C SER A 207 -37.01 12.61 11.99
N ALA A 208 -35.83 13.03 11.54
CA ALA A 208 -35.55 13.23 10.11
C ALA A 208 -35.28 11.94 9.30
N PHE A 209 -34.90 10.83 9.93
CA PHE A 209 -34.57 9.58 9.24
C PHE A 209 -35.77 8.60 9.22
N GLN A 210 -36.89 9.01 8.61
CA GLN A 210 -37.91 8.05 8.18
C GLN A 210 -37.48 7.36 6.88
N ILE A 211 -36.47 6.50 6.94
CA ILE A 211 -36.20 5.57 5.84
C ILE A 211 -37.43 4.65 5.73
N LYS A 212 -38.24 4.85 4.69
CA LYS A 212 -39.26 3.87 4.27
C LYS A 212 -38.51 2.63 3.77
N TRP A 213 -38.27 1.68 4.67
CA TRP A 213 -37.61 0.42 4.33
C TRP A 213 -38.43 -0.34 3.27
N PRO A 214 -37.77 -0.86 2.21
CA PRO A 214 -38.45 -1.70 1.23
C PRO A 214 -39.02 -2.95 1.93
N SER A 215 -40.23 -3.34 1.53
CA SER A 215 -41.05 -4.41 2.11
C SER A 215 -40.38 -5.79 2.17
N ILE A 216 -39.27 -5.97 1.46
CA ILE A 216 -38.47 -7.21 1.38
C ILE A 216 -37.93 -7.60 2.77
N LEU A 217 -37.52 -6.63 3.60
CA LEU A 217 -37.01 -6.90 4.96
C LEU A 217 -38.10 -7.28 5.96
N LYS A 218 -39.38 -6.95 5.70
CA LYS A 218 -40.50 -7.34 6.56
C LYS A 218 -40.87 -8.82 6.40
N GLY A 219 -40.55 -9.44 5.26
CA GLY A 219 -40.84 -10.85 4.98
C GLY A 219 -39.93 -11.82 5.72
N VAL A 220 -38.67 -11.44 5.96
CA VAL A 220 -37.65 -12.30 6.58
C VAL A 220 -37.87 -12.50 8.10
N PHE A 221 -38.58 -11.59 8.76
CA PHE A 221 -38.76 -11.63 10.23
C PHE A 221 -40.13 -12.15 10.73
N ARG A 222 -41.03 -12.63 9.85
CA ARG A 222 -42.23 -13.38 10.30
C ARG A 222 -41.88 -14.85 10.52
N MET A 223 -41.19 -15.17 11.62
CA MET A 223 -41.27 -16.54 12.16
C MET A 223 -42.70 -16.78 12.63
N LYS A 224 -43.40 -17.70 11.97
CA LYS A 224 -44.75 -18.14 12.37
C LYS A 224 -44.65 -18.79 13.77
N PRO A 225 -45.55 -18.46 14.71
CA PRO A 225 -45.65 -19.23 15.94
C PRO A 225 -46.09 -20.66 15.62
N THR A 226 -45.40 -21.63 16.21
CA THR A 226 -45.71 -23.06 16.17
C THR A 226 -47.14 -23.29 16.70
N PRO A 227 -48.02 -24.01 16.00
CA PRO A 227 -49.31 -24.38 16.57
C PRO A 227 -49.10 -25.39 17.70
N THR A 228 -49.52 -25.03 18.91
CA THR A 228 -49.73 -25.97 20.01
C THR A 228 -51.06 -26.70 19.79
N THR A 229 -50.98 -27.99 19.48
CA THR A 229 -51.96 -29.02 19.83
C THR A 229 -51.23 -30.35 19.92
#